data_AF-M2PAX5-F1
#
_entry.id   AF-M2PAX5-F1
#
_cell.length_a   1.000
_cell.length_b   1.000
_cell.length_c   1.000
_cell.angle_alpha   90.00
_cell.angle_beta   90.00
_cell.angle_gamma   90.00
#
_symmetry.space_group_name_H-M   'P 1'
#
loop_
_entity.id
_entity.type
_entity.pdbx_description
1 polymer ?
#
loop_
_entity_poly.entity_id
_entity_poly.type
_entity_poly.pdbx_seq_one_letter_code
_entity_poly.pdbx_strand_id
1 'polypeptide(L)'
;MDHITEIDKEPYFDHCLELVKEIMKEQNYSLLEEEYKDLTIEIMDTSVFSGGDYDDENIIFYANEYIKNNFLSRFKMIRDKDVNPSDY
;
A
#
# COMPACT_ATOMS: atom_id res chain seq x y z
N MET A 1 11.73 -20.44 13.41
CA MET A 1 10.91 -19.23 13.23
C MET A 1 11.69 -18.39 12.26
N ASP A 2 11.17 -18.21 11.05
CA ASP A 2 11.83 -17.39 10.04
C ASP A 2 12.03 -15.99 10.62
N HIS A 3 13.28 -15.53 10.62
CA HIS A 3 13.61 -14.17 11.01
C HIS A 3 13.05 -13.26 9.92
N ILE A 4 11.83 -12.77 10.10
CA ILE A 4 11.32 -11.64 9.32
C ILE A 4 12.37 -10.55 9.49
N THR A 5 12.99 -10.16 8.37
CA THR A 5 13.95 -9.08 8.38
C THR A 5 13.13 -7.80 8.57
N GLU A 6 13.20 -7.23 9.76
CA GLU A 6 12.55 -5.96 10.05
C GLU A 6 13.38 -4.85 9.39
N ILE A 7 12.98 -4.45 8.17
CA ILE A 7 13.58 -3.33 7.46
C ILE A 7 12.88 -2.05 7.90
N ASP A 8 13.64 -1.09 8.43
CA ASP A 8 13.14 0.24 8.77
C ASP A 8 12.52 0.92 7.54
N LYS A 9 11.25 1.32 7.66
CA LYS A 9 10.45 1.90 6.57
C LYS A 9 10.70 3.40 6.41
N GLU A 10 11.02 4.11 7.48
CA GLU A 10 11.06 5.59 7.48
C GLU A 10 11.92 6.15 6.34
N PRO A 11 13.14 5.63 6.06
CA PRO A 11 13.98 6.19 5.01
C PRO A 11 13.46 6.00 3.58
N TYR A 12 12.57 5.03 3.38
CA TYR A 12 12.10 4.60 2.05
C TYR A 12 10.67 5.04 1.76
N PHE A 13 9.93 5.45 2.80
CA PHE A 13 8.50 5.67 2.72
C PHE A 13 8.11 6.71 1.67
N ASP A 14 8.76 7.87 1.67
CA ASP A 14 8.41 8.96 0.74
C ASP A 14 8.61 8.54 -0.73
N HIS A 15 9.69 7.82 -1.02
CA HIS A 15 9.97 7.30 -2.36
C HIS A 15 8.97 6.22 -2.78
N CYS A 16 8.67 5.26 -1.90
CA CYS A 16 7.66 4.24 -2.14
C CYS A 16 6.28 4.86 -2.37
N LEU A 17 5.94 5.92 -1.62
CA LEU A 17 4.68 6.65 -1.75
C LEU A 17 4.56 7.34 -3.11
N GLU A 18 5.63 7.94 -3.61
CA GLU A 18 5.67 8.54 -4.94
C GLU A 18 5.40 7.50 -6.03
N LEU A 19 6.09 6.36 -5.99
CA LEU A 19 5.87 5.25 -6.93
C LEU A 19 4.42 4.74 -6.91
N VAL A 20 3.88 4.49 -5.71
CA VAL A 20 2.49 4.00 -5.56
C VAL A 20 1.51 5.03 -6.11
N LYS A 21 1.70 6.33 -5.86
CA LYS A 21 0.85 7.40 -6.41
C LYS A 21 0.89 7.43 -7.94
N GLU A 22 2.06 7.30 -8.54
CA GLU A 22 2.22 7.28 -10.00
C GLU A 22 1.45 6.11 -10.62
N ILE A 23 1.66 4.89 -10.12
CA ILE A 23 1.00 3.68 -10.62
C ILE A 23 -0.53 3.80 -10.49
N MET A 24 -1.02 4.21 -9.33
CA MET A 24 -2.46 4.33 -9.09
C MET A 24 -3.09 5.38 -10.02
N LYS A 25 -2.39 6.49 -10.26
CA LYS A 25 -2.82 7.54 -11.20
C LYS A 25 -2.86 7.03 -12.64
N GLU A 26 -1.87 6.25 -13.07
CA GLU A 26 -1.86 5.61 -14.40
C GLU A 26 -3.07 4.67 -14.60
N GLN A 27 -3.52 4.04 -13.52
CA GLN A 27 -4.70 3.16 -13.51
C GLN A 27 -6.02 3.90 -13.22
N ASN A 28 -6.03 5.25 -13.27
CA ASN A 28 -7.19 6.11 -13.00
C ASN A 28 -7.82 5.95 -11.60
N TYR A 29 -7.06 5.52 -10.60
CA TYR A 29 -7.49 5.59 -9.21
C TYR A 29 -7.34 7.02 -8.65
N SER A 30 -8.29 7.42 -7.82
CA SER A 30 -8.27 8.68 -7.07
C SER A 30 -8.53 8.37 -5.62
N LEU A 31 -7.45 8.21 -4.86
CA LEU A 31 -7.47 8.01 -3.41
C LEU A 31 -7.19 9.33 -2.69
N LEU A 32 -7.60 9.44 -1.43
CA LEU A 32 -7.18 10.50 -0.53
C LEU A 32 -5.70 10.33 -0.14
N GLU A 33 -5.07 11.40 0.32
CA GLU A 33 -3.64 11.38 0.70
C GLU A 33 -3.34 10.33 1.79
N GLU A 34 -4.20 10.22 2.80
CA GLU A 34 -4.09 9.22 3.86
C GLU A 34 -4.21 7.78 3.31
N GLU A 35 -5.08 7.56 2.33
CA GLU A 35 -5.28 6.24 1.72
C GLU A 35 -4.06 5.80 0.91
N TYR A 36 -3.40 6.74 0.24
CA TYR A 36 -2.12 6.45 -0.41
C TYR A 36 -1.06 6.03 0.58
N LYS A 37 -1.00 6.68 1.75
CA LYS A 37 -0.03 6.35 2.79
C LYS A 37 -0.29 4.95 3.35
N ASP A 38 -1.52 4.64 3.71
CA ASP A 38 -1.90 3.33 4.25
C ASP A 38 -1.62 2.21 3.24
N LEU A 39 -2.02 2.41 1.98
CA LEU A 39 -1.75 1.47 0.89
C LEU A 39 -0.26 1.27 0.65
N THR A 40 0.54 2.34 0.75
CA THR A 40 1.99 2.25 0.60
C THR A 40 2.61 1.41 1.71
N ILE A 41 2.19 1.59 2.97
CA ILE A 41 2.65 0.77 4.10
C ILE A 41 2.30 -0.70 3.86
N GLU A 42 1.07 -0.99 3.43
CA GLU A 42 0.60 -2.35 3.17
C GLU A 42 1.41 -3.05 2.06
N ILE A 43 1.75 -2.32 1.00
CA ILE A 43 2.60 -2.79 -0.11
C ILE A 43 4.04 -3.04 0.38
N MET A 44 4.62 -2.12 1.14
CA MET A 44 5.96 -2.27 1.72
C MET A 44 6.02 -3.50 2.63
N ASP A 45 5.04 -3.66 3.52
CA ASP A 45 4.93 -4.83 4.39
C ASP A 45 4.85 -6.12 3.57
N THR A 46 3.97 -6.16 2.59
CA THR A 46 3.79 -7.35 1.73
C THR A 46 5.07 -7.74 1.02
N SER A 47 5.85 -6.76 0.56
CA SER A 47 7.14 -7.00 -0.07
C SER A 47 8.10 -7.73 0.88
N VAL A 48 8.30 -7.20 2.09
CA VAL A 48 9.18 -7.79 3.10
C VAL A 48 8.68 -9.15 3.58
N PHE A 49 7.36 -9.29 3.82
CA PHE A 49 6.76 -10.57 4.20
C PHE A 49 6.96 -11.67 3.16
N SER A 50 7.09 -11.30 1.89
CA SER A 50 7.34 -12.22 0.79
C SER A 50 8.84 -12.49 0.55
N GLY A 51 9.72 -11.89 1.35
CA GLY A 51 11.18 -12.01 1.23
C GLY A 51 11.82 -11.00 0.27
N GLY A 52 11.09 -9.96 -0.15
CA GLY A 52 11.62 -8.83 -0.90
C GLY A 52 12.10 -7.68 -0.01
N ASP A 53 12.24 -6.50 -0.62
CA ASP A 53 12.68 -5.25 -0.01
C ASP A 53 11.84 -4.05 -0.50
N TYR A 54 12.34 -2.83 -0.33
CA TYR A 54 11.66 -1.60 -0.74
C TYR A 54 12.19 -1.03 -2.07
N ASP A 55 12.92 -1.81 -2.86
CA ASP A 55 13.36 -1.39 -4.18
C ASP A 55 12.18 -1.23 -5.15
N ASP A 56 12.32 -0.33 -6.12
CA ASP A 56 11.29 0.05 -7.08
C ASP A 56 10.63 -1.16 -7.75
N GLU A 57 11.41 -2.16 -8.17
CA GLU A 57 10.90 -3.35 -8.84
C GLU A 57 9.88 -4.11 -7.97
N ASN A 58 10.18 -4.25 -6.67
CA ASN A 58 9.31 -4.93 -5.73
C ASN A 58 8.05 -4.10 -5.43
N ILE A 59 8.21 -2.80 -5.18
CA ILE A 59 7.08 -1.90 -4.91
C ILE A 59 6.13 -1.82 -6.11
N ILE A 60 6.67 -1.68 -7.33
CA ILE A 60 5.89 -1.67 -8.58
C ILE A 60 5.17 -3.01 -8.77
N PHE A 61 5.85 -4.14 -8.53
CA PHE A 61 5.26 -5.46 -8.67
C PHE A 61 4.03 -5.62 -7.75
N TYR A 62 4.19 -5.35 -6.45
CA TYR A 62 3.11 -5.53 -5.48
C TYR A 62 1.98 -4.50 -5.65
N ALA A 63 2.27 -3.24 -6.00
CA ALA A 63 1.22 -2.27 -6.34
C ALA A 63 0.32 -2.76 -7.49
N ASN A 64 0.92 -3.33 -8.54
CA ASN A 64 0.17 -3.91 -9.66
C ASN A 64 -0.62 -5.17 -9.26
N GLU A 65 -0.08 -6.02 -8.38
CA GLU A 65 -0.80 -7.17 -7.85
C GLU A 65 -2.03 -6.76 -7.04
N TYR A 66 -1.93 -5.69 -6.24
CA TYR A 66 -3.09 -5.12 -5.53
C TYR A 66 -4.20 -4.69 -6.50
N ILE A 67 -3.83 -3.99 -7.57
CA ILE A 67 -4.77 -3.54 -8.62
C ILE A 67 -5.45 -4.74 -9.29
N LYS A 68 -4.68 -5.74 -9.73
CA LYS A 68 -5.21 -6.96 -10.36
C LYS A 68 -6.19 -7.71 -9.47
N ASN A 69 -5.96 -7.71 -8.16
CA ASN A 69 -6.79 -8.39 -7.17
C ASN A 69 -7.93 -7.51 -6.62
N ASN A 70 -8.32 -6.45 -7.34
CA ASN A 70 -9.44 -5.56 -7.01
C ASN A 70 -9.38 -5.03 -5.56
N PHE A 71 -8.21 -4.55 -5.14
CA PHE A 71 -7.96 -4.07 -3.76
C PHE A 71 -8.96 -2.99 -3.31
N LEU A 72 -9.39 -2.10 -4.22
CA LEU A 72 -10.20 -0.93 -3.88
C LEU A 72 -11.50 -1.28 -3.13
N SER A 73 -12.15 -2.39 -3.54
CA SER A 73 -13.37 -2.86 -2.85
C SER A 73 -13.09 -3.32 -1.41
N ARG A 74 -11.92 -3.93 -1.15
CA ARG A 74 -11.50 -4.38 0.18
C ARG A 74 -11.07 -3.19 1.05
N PHE A 75 -10.27 -2.31 0.47
CA PHE A 75 -9.73 -1.12 1.11
C PHE A 75 -10.85 -0.19 1.62
N LYS A 76 -11.85 0.09 0.77
CA LYS A 76 -13.03 0.89 1.17
C LYS A 76 -13.92 0.20 2.21
N MET A 77 -14.11 -1.12 2.11
CA MET A 77 -14.94 -1.86 3.07
C MET A 77 -14.33 -1.90 4.47
N ILE A 78 -13.00 -1.85 4.60
CA ILE A 78 -12.31 -1.75 5.90
C ILE A 78 -12.54 -0.35 6.47
N ARG A 79 -12.30 0.72 5.69
CA ARG A 79 -12.51 2.10 6.13
C ARG A 79 -13.96 2.41 6.52
N ASP A 80 -14.95 1.96 5.74
CA ASP A 80 -16.37 2.17 6.05
C ASP A 80 -16.80 1.47 7.35
N LYS A 81 -16.07 0.44 7.80
CA LYS A 81 -16.31 -0.22 9.10
C LYS A 81 -15.67 0.51 10.28
N ASP A 82 -14.68 1.37 10.01
CA ASP A 82 -13.99 2.18 11.02
C ASP A 82 -14.64 3.57 11.19
N VAL A 83 -15.56 3.97 10.31
CA VAL A 83 -16.43 5.14 10.48
C VAL A 83 -17.63 4.76 11.34
N ASN A 84 -17.72 5.32 12.54
CA ASN A 84 -18.84 5.10 13.45
C ASN A 84 -20.07 5.87 12.90
N PRO A 85 -21.28 5.29 12.84
CA PRO A 85 -22.47 6.00 12.36
C PRO A 85 -22.84 7.28 13.15
N SER A 86 -22.15 7.54 14.27
CA SER A 86 -22.27 8.75 15.08
C SER A 86 -21.52 9.97 14.53
N ASP A 87 -20.71 9.82 13.47
CA ASP A 87 -19.91 10.90 12.90
C ASP A 87 -20.66 11.70 11.80
N TYR A 88 -21.98 11.47 11.66
CA TYR A 88 -22.92 12.23 10.81
C TYR A 88 -23.97 12.99 11.63
#